data_AF-A0A3P3U557-F1
#
_entry.id   AF-A0A3P3U557-F1
#
_cell.length_a   1.000
_cell.length_b   1.000
_cell.length_c   1.000
_cell.angle_alpha   90.00
_cell.angle_beta   90.00
_cell.angle_gamma   90.00
#
_symmetry.space_group_name_H-M   'P 1'
#
loop_
_entity.id
_entity.type
_entity.pdbx_description
1 polymer ?
#
loop_
_entity_poly.entity_id
_entity_poly.type
_entity_poly.pdbx_seq_one_letter_code
_entity_poly.pdbx_strand_id
1 'polypeptide(L)'
;MLNLSEFITYSIGNSVQYNDDFHDILEKISENDDLLEQYCSLLHDRLLSFDPIQFAKLLIVIQDLVLTWEVNTKQLYLLILEIMFHENNESCSHANKFTRLLLKLNKNKTVVFEDILENTTPENISSVRKSIHSLYGNFVFEELDRVLIDRFLHTILTSLKISNENSEFLKKDIVNYLIKKLENPQFENYRKELLAHCK
;
A
#
# COMPACT_ATOMS: atom_id res chain seq x y z
N MET A 1 4.08 0.92 -33.39
CA MET A 1 3.16 0.45 -32.34
C MET A 1 3.99 0.32 -31.07
N LEU A 2 3.56 0.91 -29.96
CA LEU A 2 4.32 0.87 -28.71
C LEU A 2 4.32 -0.57 -28.15
N ASN A 3 5.50 -1.14 -27.86
CA ASN A 3 5.60 -2.48 -27.28
C ASN A 3 5.63 -2.39 -25.74
N LEU A 4 4.45 -2.34 -25.12
CA LEU A 4 4.31 -2.21 -23.66
C LEU A 4 4.97 -3.36 -22.88
N SER A 5 4.93 -4.57 -23.43
CA SER A 5 5.56 -5.75 -22.83
C SER A 5 7.07 -5.59 -22.69
N GLU A 6 7.72 -5.10 -23.75
CA GLU A 6 9.16 -4.82 -23.77
C GLU A 6 9.52 -3.64 -22.87
N PHE A 7 8.70 -2.58 -22.90
CA PHE A 7 8.86 -1.44 -22.00
C PHE A 7 8.79 -1.84 -20.51
N ILE A 8 7.83 -2.67 -20.11
CA ILE A 8 7.73 -3.19 -18.73
C ILE A 8 8.97 -4.01 -18.37
N THR A 9 9.41 -4.90 -19.26
CA THR A 9 10.61 -5.72 -19.02
C THR A 9 11.86 -4.85 -18.85
N TYR A 10 11.97 -3.77 -19.62
CA TYR A 10 13.10 -2.85 -19.53
C TYR A 10 13.03 -1.96 -18.28
N SER A 11 11.89 -1.30 -18.04
CA SER A 11 11.72 -0.34 -16.94
C SER A 11 11.73 -0.97 -15.55
N ILE A 12 11.26 -2.21 -15.43
CA ILE A 12 11.16 -2.92 -14.15
C ILE A 12 12.24 -4.01 -14.03
N GLY A 13 12.93 -4.37 -15.13
CA GLY A 13 14.00 -5.37 -15.17
C GLY A 13 15.29 -4.99 -14.42
N ASN A 14 16.25 -5.91 -14.35
CA ASN A 14 17.43 -5.79 -13.47
C ASN A 14 18.45 -4.72 -13.86
N SER A 15 18.46 -4.26 -15.11
CA SER A 15 19.34 -3.20 -15.61
C SER A 15 18.50 -2.02 -16.11
N VAL A 16 18.39 -0.95 -15.33
CA VAL A 16 17.64 0.25 -15.78
C VAL A 16 18.61 1.42 -15.94
N GLN A 17 18.58 2.04 -17.12
CA GLN A 17 18.92 3.45 -17.31
C GLN A 17 17.62 4.17 -17.67
N TYR A 18 17.18 5.09 -16.81
CA TYR A 18 16.11 6.04 -17.14
C TYR A 18 16.68 7.03 -18.15
N ASN A 19 16.44 6.77 -19.44
CA ASN A 19 16.83 7.63 -20.55
C ASN A 19 15.61 8.40 -21.09
N ASP A 20 15.83 9.30 -22.04
CA ASP A 20 14.76 10.13 -22.62
C ASP A 20 13.62 9.28 -23.21
N ASP A 21 13.93 8.10 -23.77
CA ASP A 21 12.93 7.16 -24.29
C ASP A 21 11.94 6.67 -23.22
N PHE A 22 12.35 6.60 -21.95
CA PHE A 22 11.47 6.18 -20.86
C PHE A 22 10.35 7.20 -20.61
N HIS A 23 10.69 8.48 -20.55
CA HIS A 23 9.72 9.55 -20.30
C HIS A 23 8.76 9.73 -21.48
N ASP A 24 9.27 9.66 -22.72
CA ASP A 24 8.43 9.71 -23.93
C ASP A 24 7.40 8.58 -23.99
N ILE A 25 7.75 7.39 -23.48
CA ILE A 25 6.83 6.25 -23.44
C ILE A 25 5.79 6.44 -22.33
N LEU A 26 6.19 6.91 -21.14
CA LEU A 26 5.24 7.18 -20.06
C LEU A 26 4.26 8.29 -20.42
N GLU A 27 4.70 9.35 -21.08
CA GLU A 27 3.82 10.42 -21.59
C GLU A 27 2.75 9.82 -22.51
N LYS A 28 3.15 9.01 -23.51
CA LYS A 28 2.21 8.34 -24.42
C LYS A 28 1.23 7.41 -23.72
N ILE A 29 1.67 6.70 -22.68
CA ILE A 29 0.79 5.86 -21.86
C ILE A 29 -0.19 6.75 -21.08
N SER A 30 0.28 7.87 -20.52
CA SER A 30 -0.52 8.78 -19.70
C SER A 30 -1.59 9.53 -20.47
N GLU A 31 -1.35 9.81 -21.75
CA GLU A 31 -2.27 10.56 -22.62
C GLU A 31 -3.29 9.68 -23.36
N ASN A 32 -3.22 8.34 -23.19
CA ASN A 32 -4.03 7.40 -23.95
C ASN A 32 -4.64 6.31 -23.04
N ASP A 33 -5.95 6.40 -22.82
CA ASP A 33 -6.70 5.49 -21.94
C ASP A 33 -6.57 4.01 -22.35
N ASP A 34 -6.61 3.70 -23.64
CA ASP A 34 -6.47 2.32 -24.13
C ASP A 34 -5.08 1.76 -23.85
N LEU A 35 -4.03 2.58 -23.99
CA LEU A 35 -2.66 2.20 -23.66
C LEU A 35 -2.46 2.06 -22.15
N LEU A 36 -3.06 2.94 -21.35
CA LEU A 36 -3.03 2.86 -19.90
C LEU A 36 -3.72 1.59 -19.39
N GLU A 37 -4.89 1.24 -19.93
CA GLU A 37 -5.61 0.02 -19.57
C GLU A 37 -4.78 -1.23 -19.93
N GLN A 38 -4.21 -1.27 -21.13
CA GLN A 38 -3.30 -2.35 -21.55
C GLN A 38 -2.07 -2.42 -20.64
N TYR A 39 -1.49 -1.27 -20.27
CA TYR A 39 -0.33 -1.22 -19.39
C TYR A 39 -0.66 -1.76 -17.99
N CYS A 40 -1.78 -1.33 -17.40
CA CYS A 40 -2.25 -1.84 -16.12
C CYS A 40 -2.54 -3.36 -16.17
N SER A 41 -3.19 -3.85 -17.23
CA SER A 41 -3.47 -5.27 -17.41
C SER A 41 -2.18 -6.09 -17.51
N LEU A 42 -1.20 -5.63 -18.29
CA LEU A 42 0.08 -6.32 -18.43
C LEU A 42 0.90 -6.34 -17.14
N LEU A 43 0.79 -5.28 -16.32
CA LEU A 43 1.41 -5.26 -15.00
C LEU A 43 0.75 -6.26 -14.06
N HIS A 44 -0.59 -6.27 -14.01
CA HIS A 44 -1.39 -7.21 -13.21
C HIS A 44 -0.97 -8.66 -13.50
N ASP A 45 -0.95 -9.04 -14.78
CA ASP A 45 -0.57 -10.40 -15.22
C ASP A 45 0.86 -10.79 -14.82
N ARG A 46 1.73 -9.81 -14.57
CA ARG A 46 3.16 -10.03 -14.26
C ARG A 46 3.50 -9.92 -12.78
N LEU A 47 2.58 -9.47 -11.92
CA LEU A 47 2.88 -9.21 -10.49
C LEU A 47 3.48 -10.44 -9.79
N LEU A 48 2.98 -11.64 -10.09
CA LEU A 48 3.48 -12.90 -9.53
C LEU A 48 4.94 -13.20 -9.90
N SER A 49 5.42 -12.66 -11.03
CA SER A 49 6.79 -12.84 -11.50
C SER A 49 7.78 -11.83 -10.92
N PHE A 50 7.28 -10.79 -10.22
CA PHE A 50 8.12 -9.72 -9.71
C PHE A 50 8.77 -10.08 -8.37
N ASP A 51 10.07 -9.80 -8.29
CA ASP A 51 10.84 -9.84 -7.05
C ASP A 51 10.74 -8.51 -6.27
N PRO A 52 11.25 -8.44 -5.02
CA PRO A 52 11.17 -7.23 -4.21
C PRO A 52 11.84 -5.98 -4.83
N ILE A 53 12.90 -6.14 -5.62
CA ILE A 53 13.59 -5.02 -6.31
C ILE A 53 12.70 -4.49 -7.43
N GLN A 54 12.04 -5.39 -8.15
CA GLN A 54 11.10 -5.05 -9.21
C GLN A 54 9.88 -4.30 -8.64
N PHE A 55 9.36 -4.68 -7.48
CA PHE A 55 8.32 -3.91 -6.78
C PHE A 55 8.76 -2.48 -6.42
N ALA A 56 10.01 -2.30 -5.99
CA ALA A 56 10.54 -0.97 -5.70
C ALA A 56 10.64 -0.10 -6.96
N LYS A 57 11.02 -0.67 -8.11
CA LYS A 57 11.06 0.01 -9.41
C LYS A 57 9.65 0.35 -9.89
N LEU A 58 8.73 -0.61 -9.81
CA LEU A 58 7.33 -0.40 -10.17
C LEU A 58 6.71 0.76 -9.37
N LEU A 59 7.02 0.88 -8.08
CA LEU A 59 6.60 2.03 -7.27
C LEU A 59 7.10 3.36 -7.85
N ILE A 60 8.33 3.44 -8.36
CA ILE A 60 8.86 4.66 -8.99
C ILE A 60 8.06 5.00 -10.26
N VAL A 61 7.82 4.00 -11.11
CA VAL A 61 7.06 4.21 -12.36
C VAL A 61 5.64 4.68 -12.08
N ILE A 62 4.97 4.05 -11.12
CA ILE A 62 3.61 4.45 -10.69
C ILE A 62 3.63 5.86 -10.08
N GLN A 63 4.64 6.19 -9.27
CA GLN A 63 4.77 7.54 -8.73
C GLN A 63 4.87 8.58 -9.84
N ASP A 64 5.62 8.30 -10.91
CA ASP A 64 5.75 9.22 -12.05
C ASP A 64 4.40 9.40 -12.77
N LEU A 65 3.69 8.30 -13.06
CA LEU A 65 2.36 8.35 -13.68
C LEU A 65 1.36 9.18 -12.86
N VAL A 66 1.31 9.00 -11.54
CA VAL A 66 0.31 9.66 -10.68
C VAL A 66 0.70 11.10 -10.33
N LEU A 67 1.99 11.38 -10.09
CA LEU A 67 2.44 12.66 -9.56
C LEU A 67 2.94 13.61 -10.64
N THR A 68 3.64 13.10 -11.66
CA THR A 68 4.21 13.90 -12.75
C THR A 68 3.19 14.04 -13.88
N TRP A 69 2.61 12.92 -14.32
CA TRP A 69 1.67 12.89 -15.44
C TRP A 69 0.21 13.03 -15.01
N GLU A 70 -0.04 13.18 -13.71
CA GLU A 70 -1.36 13.38 -13.11
C GLU A 70 -2.44 12.35 -13.51
N VAL A 71 -2.03 11.14 -13.89
CA VAL A 71 -2.94 10.06 -14.27
C VAL A 71 -3.86 9.74 -13.10
N ASN A 72 -5.16 9.82 -13.33
CA ASN A 72 -6.19 9.54 -12.33
C ASN A 72 -7.26 8.57 -12.85
N THR A 73 -6.97 7.27 -12.75
CA THR A 73 -7.90 6.22 -13.19
C THR A 73 -8.17 5.19 -12.09
N LYS A 74 -9.35 4.58 -12.15
CA LYS A 74 -9.75 3.51 -11.23
C LYS A 74 -8.87 2.27 -11.37
N GLN A 75 -8.43 1.95 -12.60
CA GLN A 75 -7.55 0.83 -12.90
C GLN A 75 -6.20 0.99 -12.18
N LEU A 76 -5.61 2.18 -12.25
CA LEU A 76 -4.36 2.47 -11.55
C LEU A 76 -4.52 2.41 -10.03
N TYR A 77 -5.65 2.89 -9.50
CA TYR A 77 -5.98 2.78 -8.09
C TYR A 77 -6.00 1.33 -7.60
N LEU A 78 -6.73 0.46 -8.31
CA LEU A 78 -6.84 -0.97 -7.97
C LEU A 78 -5.48 -1.68 -8.06
N LEU A 79 -4.71 -1.39 -9.11
CA LEU A 79 -3.37 -1.93 -9.29
C LEU A 79 -2.43 -1.55 -8.14
N ILE A 80 -2.51 -0.30 -7.65
CA ILE A 80 -1.72 0.15 -6.50
C ILE A 80 -2.07 -0.63 -5.24
N LEU A 81 -3.36 -0.83 -4.95
CA LEU A 81 -3.80 -1.63 -3.80
C LEU A 81 -3.27 -3.05 -3.88
N GLU A 82 -3.38 -3.68 -5.05
CA GLU A 82 -2.91 -5.04 -5.27
C GLU A 82 -1.39 -5.15 -5.08
N ILE A 83 -0.61 -4.24 -5.68
CA ILE A 83 0.84 -4.17 -5.51
C ILE A 83 1.21 -3.99 -4.04
N MET A 84 0.51 -3.08 -3.34
CA MET A 84 0.78 -2.80 -1.93
C MET A 84 0.63 -4.09 -1.10
N PHE A 85 -0.44 -4.86 -1.32
CA PHE A 85 -0.75 -6.06 -0.53
C PHE A 85 -0.19 -7.36 -1.08
N HIS A 86 0.41 -7.36 -2.27
CA HIS A 86 1.04 -8.52 -2.88
C HIS A 86 2.05 -9.19 -1.94
N GLU A 87 2.06 -10.54 -1.93
CA GLU A 87 2.87 -11.35 -1.01
C GLU A 87 4.37 -11.08 -1.14
N ASN A 88 4.87 -10.96 -2.38
CA ASN A 88 6.28 -10.66 -2.67
C ASN A 88 6.71 -9.21 -2.34
N ASN A 89 5.77 -8.30 -2.07
CA ASN A 89 6.10 -6.94 -1.66
C ASN A 89 6.19 -6.87 -0.13
N GLU A 90 7.33 -7.21 0.44
CA GLU A 90 7.50 -7.30 1.90
C GLU A 90 7.76 -5.94 2.59
N SER A 91 7.97 -4.86 1.82
CA SER A 91 8.36 -3.56 2.36
C SER A 91 7.17 -2.80 2.95
N CYS A 92 6.95 -2.97 4.25
CA CYS A 92 5.99 -2.16 5.01
C CYS A 92 6.26 -0.64 4.92
N SER A 93 7.51 -0.23 4.67
CA SER A 93 7.86 1.18 4.48
C SER A 93 7.29 1.79 3.19
N HIS A 94 7.02 0.97 2.17
CA HIS A 94 6.39 1.41 0.93
C HIS A 94 4.89 1.67 1.08
N ALA A 95 4.22 1.06 2.07
CA ALA A 95 2.80 1.23 2.33
C ALA A 95 2.40 2.72 2.48
N ASN A 96 3.26 3.52 3.12
CA ASN A 96 3.07 4.97 3.21
C ASN A 96 3.05 5.67 1.85
N LYS A 97 3.97 5.29 0.96
CA LYS A 97 4.07 5.86 -0.39
C LYS A 97 2.86 5.46 -1.22
N PHE A 98 2.45 4.19 -1.18
CA PHE A 98 1.24 3.73 -1.87
C PHE A 98 -0.02 4.44 -1.37
N THR A 99 -0.18 4.60 -0.05
CA THR A 99 -1.34 5.30 0.52
C THR A 99 -1.43 6.76 0.03
N ARG A 100 -0.30 7.46 -0.10
CA ARG A 100 -0.29 8.82 -0.66
C ARG A 100 -0.74 8.85 -2.12
N LEU A 101 -0.37 7.84 -2.91
CA LEU A 101 -0.83 7.71 -4.29
C LEU A 101 -2.32 7.42 -4.35
N LEU A 102 -2.81 6.48 -3.53
CA LEU A 102 -4.24 6.17 -3.43
C LEU A 102 -5.07 7.40 -3.06
N LEU A 103 -4.58 8.26 -2.14
CA LEU A 103 -5.24 9.52 -1.78
C LEU A 103 -5.21 10.58 -2.89
N LYS A 104 -4.16 10.60 -3.73
CA LYS A 104 -4.08 11.50 -4.89
C LYS A 104 -5.13 11.10 -5.94
N LEU A 105 -5.32 9.80 -6.13
CA LEU A 105 -6.32 9.23 -7.04
C LEU A 105 -7.75 9.37 -6.46
N ASN A 106 -7.92 9.08 -5.17
CA ASN A 106 -9.17 9.17 -4.45
C ASN A 106 -9.03 10.04 -3.19
N LYS A 107 -9.58 11.26 -3.24
CA LYS A 107 -9.49 12.24 -2.15
C LYS A 107 -10.30 11.84 -0.91
N ASN A 108 -11.19 10.86 -1.01
CA ASN A 108 -11.97 10.39 0.13
C ASN A 108 -11.14 9.45 1.00
N LYS A 109 -10.59 10.02 2.08
CA LYS A 109 -9.74 9.30 3.05
C LYS A 109 -10.43 8.07 3.64
N THR A 110 -11.72 8.16 3.93
CA THR A 110 -12.51 7.06 4.49
C THR A 110 -12.56 5.89 3.53
N VAL A 111 -12.85 6.14 2.24
CA VAL A 111 -12.92 5.09 1.21
C VAL A 111 -11.55 4.45 0.99
N VAL A 112 -10.50 5.26 0.85
CA VAL A 112 -9.14 4.74 0.70
C VAL A 112 -8.77 3.83 1.86
N PHE A 113 -9.18 4.22 3.07
CA PHE A 113 -8.87 3.44 4.24
C PHE A 113 -9.72 2.18 4.37
N GLU A 114 -11.01 2.23 4.02
CA GLU A 114 -11.86 1.04 3.89
C GLU A 114 -11.23 0.01 2.97
N ASP A 115 -10.79 0.42 1.79
CA ASP A 115 -10.15 -0.48 0.82
C ASP A 115 -8.86 -1.11 1.37
N ILE A 116 -8.03 -0.33 2.10
CA ILE A 116 -6.83 -0.84 2.76
C ILE A 116 -7.19 -1.90 3.82
N LEU A 117 -8.23 -1.67 4.61
CA LEU A 117 -8.69 -2.65 5.60
C LEU A 117 -9.24 -3.92 4.98
N GLU A 118 -9.99 -3.80 3.89
CA GLU A 118 -10.55 -4.95 3.17
C GLU A 118 -9.46 -5.86 2.60
N ASN A 119 -8.30 -5.29 2.24
CA ASN A 119 -7.13 -6.05 1.82
C ASN A 119 -6.24 -6.52 2.99
N THR A 120 -6.59 -6.18 4.23
CA THR A 120 -5.85 -6.61 5.42
C THR A 120 -6.30 -8.00 5.87
N THR A 121 -5.43 -8.99 5.75
CA THR A 121 -5.70 -10.35 6.24
C THR A 121 -5.15 -10.51 7.66
N PRO A 122 -5.97 -10.72 8.71
CA PRO A 122 -5.52 -10.80 10.10
C PRO A 122 -4.44 -11.87 10.34
N GLU A 123 -4.48 -12.97 9.60
CA GLU A 123 -3.55 -14.09 9.70
C GLU A 123 -2.18 -13.77 9.05
N ASN A 124 -2.13 -12.78 8.15
CA ASN A 124 -0.91 -12.38 7.44
C ASN A 124 -0.25 -11.17 8.13
N ILE A 125 0.80 -11.43 8.90
CA ILE A 125 1.55 -10.41 9.65
C ILE A 125 2.06 -9.29 8.72
N SER A 126 2.52 -9.61 7.51
CA SER A 126 3.03 -8.62 6.55
C SER A 126 1.91 -7.67 6.09
N SER A 127 0.74 -8.22 5.75
CA SER A 127 -0.47 -7.46 5.39
C SER A 127 -0.87 -6.52 6.53
N VAL A 128 -0.92 -7.02 7.76
CA VAL A 128 -1.26 -6.22 8.95
C VAL A 128 -0.25 -5.09 9.19
N ARG A 129 1.05 -5.36 9.03
CA ARG A 129 2.08 -4.31 9.13
C ARG A 129 1.90 -3.23 8.07
N LYS A 130 1.63 -3.60 6.82
CA LYS A 130 1.36 -2.62 5.75
C LYS A 130 0.19 -1.72 6.11
N SER A 131 -0.90 -2.27 6.62
CA SER A 131 -2.08 -1.49 7.02
C SER A 131 -1.82 -0.56 8.19
N ILE A 132 -1.06 -1.02 9.19
CA ILE A 132 -0.54 -0.16 10.27
C ILE A 132 0.22 1.00 9.64
N HIS A 133 1.25 0.73 8.82
CA HIS A 133 2.06 1.78 8.23
C HIS A 133 1.21 2.76 7.42
N SER A 134 0.35 2.28 6.51
CA SER A 134 -0.55 3.10 5.70
C SER A 134 -1.36 4.11 6.49
N LEU A 135 -1.92 3.68 7.61
CA LEU A 135 -2.72 4.52 8.48
C LEU A 135 -1.92 5.56 9.23
N TYR A 136 -0.84 5.09 9.86
CA TYR A 136 -0.13 5.88 10.84
C TYR A 136 0.82 6.90 10.21
N GLY A 137 1.29 6.65 8.99
CA GLY A 137 2.13 7.60 8.26
C GLY A 137 1.38 8.80 7.68
N ASN A 138 0.04 8.70 7.54
CA ASN A 138 -0.71 9.64 6.71
C ASN A 138 -1.95 10.26 7.36
N PHE A 139 -2.44 9.76 8.51
CA PHE A 139 -3.71 10.22 9.07
C PHE A 139 -3.69 10.52 10.57
N VAL A 140 -4.55 11.46 10.95
CA VAL A 140 -4.96 11.74 12.33
C VAL A 140 -6.27 10.98 12.55
N PHE A 141 -6.37 10.19 13.63
CA PHE A 141 -7.51 9.29 13.85
C PHE A 141 -8.83 10.05 13.94
N GLU A 142 -8.80 11.26 14.48
CA GLU A 142 -9.94 12.16 14.57
C GLU A 142 -10.52 12.56 13.20
N GLU A 143 -9.79 12.36 12.10
CA GLU A 143 -10.27 12.64 10.73
C GLU A 143 -11.00 11.46 10.07
N LEU A 144 -11.00 10.28 10.70
CA LEU A 144 -11.59 9.06 10.15
C LEU A 144 -12.88 8.70 10.89
N ASP A 145 -13.77 7.98 10.20
CA ASP A 145 -14.99 7.48 10.82
C ASP A 145 -14.67 6.53 11.99
N ARG A 146 -15.42 6.67 13.09
CA ARG A 146 -15.17 5.88 14.29
C ARG A 146 -15.33 4.37 14.06
N VAL A 147 -16.36 3.96 13.32
CA VAL A 147 -16.61 2.55 13.02
C VAL A 147 -15.42 1.97 12.27
N LEU A 148 -14.80 2.77 11.41
CA LEU A 148 -13.64 2.37 10.64
C LEU A 148 -12.38 2.20 11.51
N ILE A 149 -12.16 3.09 12.48
CA ILE A 149 -11.08 2.96 13.46
C ILE A 149 -11.30 1.73 14.35
N ASP A 150 -12.53 1.50 14.82
CA ASP A 150 -12.88 0.36 15.66
C ASP A 150 -12.65 -0.98 14.91
N ARG A 151 -13.05 -1.04 13.62
CA ARG A 151 -12.76 -2.19 12.73
C ARG A 151 -11.26 -2.43 12.61
N PHE A 152 -10.49 -1.39 12.39
CA PHE A 152 -9.04 -1.51 12.28
C PHE A 152 -8.38 -2.03 13.55
N LEU A 153 -8.68 -1.42 14.70
CA LEU A 153 -8.13 -1.84 15.98
C LEU A 153 -8.50 -3.29 16.29
N HIS A 154 -9.72 -3.71 15.92
CA HIS A 154 -10.14 -5.10 16.02
C HIS A 154 -9.29 -6.03 15.14
N THR A 155 -9.07 -5.68 13.87
CA THR A 155 -8.19 -6.44 12.94
C THR A 155 -6.79 -6.63 13.51
N ILE A 156 -6.19 -5.57 14.07
CA ILE A 156 -4.87 -5.64 14.72
C ILE A 156 -4.88 -6.58 15.92
N LEU A 157 -5.87 -6.48 16.80
CA LEU A 157 -5.98 -7.34 17.98
C LEU A 157 -6.18 -8.80 17.61
N THR A 158 -6.99 -9.08 16.58
CA THR A 158 -7.19 -10.43 16.06
C THR A 158 -5.87 -11.01 15.52
N SER A 159 -5.11 -10.22 14.75
CA SER A 159 -3.79 -10.65 14.27
C SER A 159 -2.81 -10.97 15.40
N LEU A 160 -2.78 -10.14 16.45
CA LEU A 160 -1.97 -10.36 17.65
C LEU A 160 -2.35 -11.63 18.42
N LYS A 161 -3.63 -12.03 18.40
CA LYS A 161 -4.11 -13.26 19.06
C LYS A 161 -3.73 -14.52 18.27
N ILE A 162 -3.77 -14.45 16.94
CA ILE A 162 -3.50 -15.59 16.05
C ILE A 162 -1.99 -15.88 15.96
N SER A 163 -1.16 -14.83 16.02
CA SER A 163 0.28 -14.97 15.86
C SER A 163 1.01 -15.41 17.15
N ASN A 164 1.11 -16.73 17.35
CA ASN A 164 1.98 -17.33 18.38
C ASN A 164 3.48 -17.01 18.11
N GLU A 165 4.20 -16.67 19.19
CA GLU A 165 5.67 -16.49 19.39
C GLU A 165 6.51 -15.72 18.35
N ASN A 166 6.28 -15.86 17.04
CA ASN A 166 6.96 -15.14 15.96
C ASN A 166 6.49 -13.67 15.79
N SER A 167 5.61 -13.18 16.68
CA SER A 167 5.01 -11.85 16.63
C SER A 167 5.79 -10.77 17.38
N GLU A 168 6.97 -11.05 17.94
CA GLU A 168 7.74 -10.03 18.66
C GLU A 168 7.97 -8.74 17.84
N PHE A 169 8.25 -8.87 16.54
CA PHE A 169 8.39 -7.71 15.65
C PHE A 169 7.07 -6.96 15.46
N LEU A 170 5.96 -7.65 15.25
CA LEU A 170 4.64 -7.04 15.11
C LEU A 170 4.21 -6.35 16.41
N LYS A 171 4.40 -7.01 17.55
CA LYS A 171 4.16 -6.47 18.90
C LYS A 171 4.98 -5.21 19.12
N LYS A 172 6.27 -5.20 18.74
CA LYS A 172 7.13 -4.02 18.86
C LYS A 172 6.68 -2.87 17.96
N ASP A 173 6.32 -3.13 16.71
CA ASP A 173 5.80 -2.11 15.78
C ASP A 173 4.49 -1.50 16.30
N ILE A 174 3.59 -2.34 16.82
CA ILE A 174 2.34 -1.91 17.45
C ILE A 174 2.60 -1.10 18.74
N VAL A 175 3.43 -1.59 19.65
CA VAL A 175 3.70 -0.90 20.93
C VAL A 175 4.32 0.47 20.72
N ASN A 176 5.33 0.57 19.86
CA ASN A 176 6.07 1.80 19.69
C ASN A 176 5.25 2.92 19.03
N TYR A 177 4.30 2.57 18.18
CA TYR A 177 3.61 3.54 17.32
C TYR A 177 2.12 3.69 17.64
N LEU A 178 1.42 2.59 17.92
CA LEU A 178 -0.03 2.55 18.09
C LEU A 178 -0.44 3.11 19.46
N ILE A 179 0.29 2.77 20.53
CA ILE A 179 0.00 3.20 21.91
C ILE A 179 0.09 4.73 22.08
N LYS A 180 1.02 5.39 21.39
CA LYS A 180 1.17 6.86 21.42
C LYS A 180 0.00 7.59 20.76
N LYS A 181 -0.69 6.94 19.82
CA LYS A 181 -1.83 7.53 19.08
C LYS A 181 -3.16 7.25 19.77
N LEU A 182 -3.24 6.19 20.57
CA LEU A 182 -4.40 5.85 21.38
C LEU A 182 -4.41 6.56 22.76
N GLU A 183 -3.68 7.66 22.91
CA GLU A 183 -3.68 8.48 24.14
C GLU A 183 -5.03 9.18 24.39
N ASN A 184 -5.89 9.23 23.37
CA ASN A 184 -7.25 9.72 23.51
C ASN A 184 -8.07 8.77 24.43
N PRO A 185 -8.71 9.27 25.51
CA PRO A 185 -9.48 8.45 26.45
C PRO A 185 -10.54 7.57 25.79
N GLN A 186 -11.05 7.95 24.62
CA GLN A 186 -12.06 7.20 23.88
C GLN A 186 -11.57 5.83 23.39
N PHE A 187 -10.26 5.62 23.26
CA PHE A 187 -9.66 4.35 22.81
C PHE A 187 -8.92 3.59 23.93
N GLU A 188 -9.12 3.97 25.19
CA GLU A 188 -8.37 3.42 26.32
C GLU A 188 -8.58 1.91 26.51
N ASN A 189 -9.76 1.37 26.15
CA ASN A 189 -9.99 -0.08 26.18
C ASN A 189 -9.09 -0.83 25.19
N TYR A 190 -9.03 -0.37 23.94
CA TYR A 190 -8.12 -0.93 22.93
C TYR A 190 -6.66 -0.80 23.37
N ARG A 191 -6.28 0.34 23.95
CA ARG A 191 -4.93 0.57 24.47
C ARG A 191 -4.56 -0.42 25.58
N LYS A 192 -5.47 -0.69 26.52
CA LYS A 192 -5.28 -1.69 27.59
C LYS A 192 -5.12 -3.10 27.04
N GLU A 193 -5.95 -3.49 26.06
CA GLU A 193 -5.87 -4.80 25.41
C GLU A 193 -4.54 -4.97 24.66
N LEU A 194 -4.11 -3.96 23.89
CA LEU A 194 -2.82 -3.98 23.19
C LEU A 194 -1.64 -4.14 24.16
N LEU A 195 -1.65 -3.40 25.29
CA LEU A 195 -0.64 -3.52 26.33
C LEU A 195 -0.59 -4.90 26.98
N ALA A 196 -1.72 -5.60 27.09
CA ALA A 196 -1.78 -6.95 27.66
C ALA A 196 -1.11 -8.00 26.76
N HIS A 197 -1.12 -7.80 25.43
CA HIS A 197 -0.45 -8.69 24.45
C HIS A 197 1.08 -8.53 24.41
N CYS A 198 1.61 -7.53 25.13
CA CYS A 198 3.02 -7.15 25.10
C CYS A 198 3.78 -7.48 26.39
N LYS A 199 3.09 -8.10 27.37
CA LYS A 199 3.66 -8.66 28.60
C LYS A 199 3.85 -10.16 28.43
#